data_AF-A0A524MQC6-F1
#
_entry.id   AF-A0A524MQC6-F1
#
_cell.length_a   1.000
_cell.length_b   1.000
_cell.length_c   1.000
_cell.angle_alpha   90.00
_cell.angle_beta   90.00
_cell.angle_gamma   90.00
#
_symmetry.space_group_name_H-M   'P 1'
#
loop_
_entity.id
_entity.type
_entity.pdbx_description
1 polymer ?
#
loop_
_entity_poly.entity_id
_entity_poly.type
_entity_poly.pdbx_seq_one_letter_code
_entity_poly.pdbx_strand_id
1 'polypeptide(L)' 'MDDKIVKFQLSDIEYKQLEEVMRLKRMNLNEAVREAIREWIRLQTPLEEDSLFSLEPKVTGVATDSGNLDKCLKRKET' A
#
# COMPACT_ATOMS: atom_id res chain seq x y z
N MET A 1 -0.25 -19.02 23.51
CA MET A 1 -0.57 -18.39 22.21
C MET A 1 -1.51 -19.36 21.53
N ASP A 2 -2.74 -18.94 21.29
CA ASP A 2 -3.72 -19.80 20.61
C ASP A 2 -3.45 -19.80 19.10
N ASP A 3 -3.21 -20.98 18.53
CA ASP A 3 -3.04 -21.12 17.09
C ASP A 3 -4.38 -20.93 16.38
N LYS A 4 -4.58 -19.73 15.82
CA LYS A 4 -5.75 -19.43 15.01
C LYS A 4 -5.58 -20.03 13.62
N ILE A 5 -6.27 -21.13 13.34
CA ILE A 5 -6.31 -21.75 12.01
C ILE A 5 -7.30 -20.99 11.14
N VAL A 6 -6.83 -20.47 10.01
CA VAL A 6 -7.66 -19.80 9.00
C VAL A 6 -7.66 -20.64 7.73
N LYS A 7 -8.84 -20.88 7.16
CA LYS A 7 -9.02 -21.52 5.87
C LYS A 7 -9.37 -20.46 4.84
N PHE A 8 -8.78 -20.55 3.66
CA PHE A 8 -9.01 -19.64 2.54
C PHE A 8 -9.16 -20.46 1.27
N GLN A 9 -9.97 -19.96 0.35
CA GLN A 9 -10.11 -20.51 -1.00
C GLN A 9 -9.34 -19.62 -1.95
N LEU A 10 -8.59 -20.26 -2.84
CA LEU A 10 -7.85 -19.62 -3.93
C LEU A 10 -8.36 -20.23 -5.24
N SER A 11 -8.34 -19.44 -6.30
CA SER A 11 -8.50 -19.98 -7.65
C SER A 11 -7.27 -20.80 -8.04
N ASP A 12 -7.44 -21.70 -9.02
CA ASP A 12 -6.34 -22.54 -9.52
C ASP A 12 -5.17 -21.71 -10.07
N ILE A 13 -5.44 -20.52 -10.61
CA ILE A 13 -4.42 -19.63 -11.16
C ILE A 13 -3.60 -19.01 -10.02
N GLU A 14 -4.26 -18.47 -9.00
CA GLU A 14 -3.61 -17.88 -7.84
C GLU A 14 -2.77 -18.92 -7.08
N TYR A 15 -3.29 -20.14 -6.95
CA TYR A 15 -2.56 -21.23 -6.31
C TYR A 15 -1.28 -21.60 -7.07
N LYS A 16 -1.34 -21.69 -8.41
CA LYS A 16 -0.16 -21.97 -9.24
C LYS A 16 0.90 -20.88 -9.13
N GLN A 17 0.50 -19.62 -9.11
CA GLN A 17 1.42 -18.49 -8.93
C GLN A 17 2.10 -18.56 -7.57
N LEU A 18 1.34 -18.86 -6.51
CA LEU A 18 1.88 -19.04 -5.17
C LEU A 18 2.85 -20.23 -5.11
N GLU A 19 2.51 -21.35 -5.74
CA GLU A 19 3.36 -22.54 -5.82
C GLU A 19 4.70 -22.27 -6.52
N GLU A 20 4.69 -21.49 -7.60
CA GLU A 20 5.90 -21.09 -8.30
C GLU A 20 6.83 -20.26 -7.39
N VAL A 21 6.28 -19.29 -6.66
CA VAL A 21 7.04 -18.47 -5.72
C VAL A 21 7.59 -19.31 -4.57
N MET A 22 6.76 -20.21 -4.01
CA MET A 22 7.17 -21.14 -2.95
C MET A 22 8.36 -22.01 -3.41
N ARG A 23 8.31 -22.52 -4.65
CA ARG A 23 9.40 -23.30 -5.24
C ARG A 23 10.68 -22.49 -5.41
N LEU A 24 10.57 -21.26 -5.94
CA LEU A 24 11.72 -20.38 -6.17
C LEU A 24 12.39 -19.97 -4.85
N LYS A 25 11.60 -19.67 -3.82
CA LYS A 25 12.07 -19.24 -2.51
C LYS A 25 12.38 -20.40 -1.55
N ARG A 26 12.08 -21.65 -1.92
CA ARG A 26 12.21 -22.86 -1.08
C ARG A 26 11.47 -22.73 0.25
N MET A 27 10.22 -22.26 0.18
CA MET A 27 9.36 -22.03 1.35
C MET A 27 8.16 -22.97 1.34
N ASN A 28 7.65 -23.29 2.52
CA ASN A 28 6.35 -23.97 2.63
C ASN A 28 5.17 -22.96 2.55
N LEU A 29 3.95 -23.48 2.39
CA LEU A 29 2.75 -22.64 2.21
C LEU A 29 2.54 -21.66 3.36
N ASN A 30 2.74 -22.12 4.60
CA ASN A 30 2.52 -21.30 5.79
C ASN A 30 3.55 -20.18 5.89
N GLU A 31 4.80 -20.44 5.52
CA GLU A 31 5.87 -19.44 5.44
C GLU A 31 5.56 -18.41 4.36
N ALA A 32 5.24 -18.85 3.15
CA ALA A 32 4.95 -17.97 2.03
C ALA A 32 3.75 -17.05 2.31
N VAL A 33 2.65 -17.59 2.85
CA VAL A 33 1.48 -16.80 3.22
C VAL A 33 1.80 -15.82 4.35
N ARG A 34 2.57 -16.25 5.36
CA ARG A 34 2.98 -15.37 6.47
C ARG A 34 3.88 -14.23 5.99
N GLU A 35 4.81 -14.50 5.07
CA GLU A 35 5.67 -13.49 4.46
C GLU A 35 4.85 -12.50 3.64
N ALA A 36 3.95 -12.99 2.78
CA ALA A 36 3.06 -12.14 1.99
C ALA A 36 2.21 -11.20 2.87
N ILE A 37 1.64 -11.71 3.95
CA ILE A 37 0.86 -10.89 4.90
C ILE A 37 1.76 -9.85 5.57
N ARG A 38 2.97 -10.21 5.99
CA ARG A 38 3.92 -9.26 6.60
C ARG A 38 4.30 -8.14 5.63
N GLU A 39 4.61 -8.49 4.39
CA GLU A 39 4.92 -7.50 3.36
C GLU A 39 3.71 -6.61 3.05
N TRP A 40 2.51 -7.19 2.96
CA TRP A 40 1.29 -6.41 2.78
C TRP A 40 1.08 -5.42 3.93
N ILE A 41 1.23 -5.86 5.19
CA ILE A 41 1.14 -4.98 6.36
C ILE A 41 2.21 -3.89 6.33
N ARG A 42 3.45 -4.21 5.95
CA ARG A 42 4.53 -3.21 5.81
C ARG A 42 4.23 -2.15 4.76
N LEU A 43 3.54 -2.54 3.69
CA LEU A 43 3.12 -1.63 2.62
C LEU A 43 1.91 -0.77 3.02
N GLN A 44 1.18 -1.14 4.07
CA GLN A 44 0.19 -0.25 4.65
C GLN A 44 0.92 0.79 5.51
N THR A 45 1.22 1.96 4.96
CA THR A 45 1.54 3.13 5.79
C THR A 45 0.23 3.63 6.41
N PRO A 46 0.08 3.61 7.74
CA PRO A 46 -1.05 4.29 8.38
C PRO A 46 -1.08 5.75 7.94
N LEU A 47 -2.26 6.30 7.63
CA LEU A 47 -2.40 7.70 7.20
C LEU A 47 -1.78 8.67 8.21
N GLU A 48 -1.82 8.31 9.49
CA GLU A 48 -1.26 9.07 10.60
C GLU A 48 0.28 9.05 10.63
N GLU A 49 0.91 8.03 10.04
CA GLU A 49 2.37 7.87 9.98
C GLU A 49 2.95 8.30 8.62
N ASP A 50 2.08 8.59 7.64
CA ASP A 50 2.52 9.07 6.34
C ASP A 50 3.01 10.52 6.45
N SER A 51 4.29 10.73 6.17
CA SER A 51 4.94 12.05 6.18
C SER A 51 4.30 13.08 5.24
N LEU A 52 3.51 12.67 4.24
CA LEU A 52 2.75 13.58 3.39
C LEU A 52 1.49 14.11 4.07
N PHE A 53 0.86 13.30 4.92
CA PHE A 53 -0.43 13.59 5.56
C PHE A 53 -0.31 14.02 7.03
N SER A 54 0.83 13.76 7.67
CA SER A 54 1.13 14.14 9.05
C SER A 54 1.75 15.54 9.20
N LEU A 55 2.03 16.24 8.09
CA LEU A 55 2.53 17.60 8.15
C LEU A 55 1.38 18.56 8.47
N GLU A 56 1.49 19.26 9.60
CA GLU A 56 0.68 20.44 9.83
C GLU A 56 0.87 21.40 8.65
N PRO A 57 -0.21 21.86 8.00
CA PRO A 57 -0.10 22.77 6.87
C PRO A 57 0.62 24.03 7.33
N LYS A 58 1.87 24.17 6.88
CA LYS A 58 2.68 25.34 7.21
C LYS A 58 2.06 26.53 6.50
N VAL A 59 1.47 27.44 7.27
CA VAL A 59 1.05 28.75 6.76
C VAL A 59 2.34 29.49 6.37
N THR A 60 2.71 29.41 5.10
CA THR A 60 3.95 30.00 4.58
C THR A 60 3.91 31.53 4.55
N GLY A 61 2.83 32.15 5.04
CA GLY A 61 2.62 33.60 5.03
C GLY A 61 2.41 34.18 3.63
N VAL A 62 2.50 33.35 2.59
CA VAL A 62 2.10 33.70 1.23
C VAL A 62 0.60 33.50 1.15
N ALA A 63 -0.13 34.56 0.79
CA ALA A 63 -1.55 34.48 0.49
C ALA A 63 -1.74 33.67 -0.81
N THR A 64 -1.66 32.35 -0.71
CA THR A 64 -1.96 31.44 -1.81
C THR A 64 -3.48 31.38 -1.94
N ASP A 65 -4.04 32.16 -2.88
CA ASP A 65 -5.43 32.03 -3.33
C ASP A 65 -5.57 30.72 -4.12
N SER A 66 -5.81 29.63 -3.40
CA SER A 66 -6.09 28.32 -3.98
C SER A 66 -7.41 28.28 -4.76
N GLY A 67 -8.25 29.33 -4.66
CA GLY A 67 -9.52 29.43 -5.38
C GLY A 67 -9.38 29.66 -6.89
N ASN A 68 -8.20 30.05 -7.37
CA ASN A 68 -7.93 30.26 -8.80
C ASN A 68 -6.93 29.25 -9.40
N LEU A 69 -6.57 28.18 -8.69
CA LEU A 69 -5.60 27.18 -9.17
C LEU A 69 -6.01 26.58 -10.52
N ASP A 70 -7.29 26.26 -10.68
CA ASP A 70 -7.85 25.71 -11.91
C ASP A 70 -7.73 26.65 -13.12
N LYS A 71 -7.81 27.97 -12.91
CA LYS A 71 -7.67 28.94 -14.00
C LYS A 71 -6.22 29.10 -14.43
N CYS A 72 -5.29 29.05 -13.48
CA CYS A 72 -3.87 29.17 -13.75
C CYS A 72 -3.30 27.93 -14.45
N LEU A 73 -3.76 26.73 -14.10
CA LEU A 73 -3.32 25.49 -14.74
C LEU A 73 -3.83 25.36 -16.19
N LYS A 74 -5.06 25.81 -16.47
CA LYS A 74 -5.64 25.81 -17.82
C LYS A 74 -4.93 26.74 -18.81
N ARG A 75 -4.16 27.73 -18.34
CA ARG A 75 -3.45 28.69 -19.20
C ARG A 75 -2.13 28.17 -19.77
N LYS A 76 -1.65 27.01 -19.28
CA LYS A 76 -0.38 26.40 -19.69
C LYS A 76 -0.51 25.35 -20.79
N GLU A 77 -1.74 25.01 -21.20
CA GLU A 77 -2.02 24.04 -22.27
C GLU A 77 -2.31 24.69 -23.63
N THR A 78 -1.83 25.91 -23.89
CA THR A 78 -1.86 26.54 -25.22
C THR A 78 -0.48 27.03 -25.61
#